data_AF-A0A3S7KBA0-F1
#
_entry.id   AF-A0A3S7KBA0-F1
#
_cell.length_a   1.000
_cell.length_b   1.000
_cell.length_c   1.000
_cell.angle_alpha   90.00
_cell.angle_beta   90.00
_cell.angle_gamma   90.00
#
_symmetry.space_group_name_H-M   'P 1'
#
loop_
_entity.id
_entity.type
_entity.pdbx_description
1 polymer ?
#
loop_
_entity_poly.entity_id
_entity_poly.type
_entity_poly.pdbx_seq_one_letter_code
_entity_poly.pdbx_strand_id
1 'polypeptide(L)'
;MLLSLLLAVVQVITTGAYDEVRQANDGRTLVLRTIDWDTDDGERTRVTVHWQLLDDGSMLYEYSRQPPATQAVHRRACTLRDAEPSSGVSFLAGEGTTHGFACTSTP
;
A
#
# COMPACT_ATOMS: atom_id res chain seq x y z
N MET A 1 8.57 -42.37 -15.64
CA MET A 1 8.32 -41.03 -16.21
C MET A 1 7.90 -40.13 -15.05
N LEU A 2 8.75 -39.21 -14.60
CA LEU A 2 8.39 -38.19 -13.60
C LEU A 2 8.01 -36.93 -14.36
N LEU A 3 6.75 -36.52 -14.27
CA LEU A 3 6.25 -35.26 -14.83
C LEU A 3 6.37 -34.19 -13.74
N SER A 4 7.43 -33.37 -13.80
CA SER A 4 7.58 -32.21 -12.93
C SER A 4 6.59 -31.12 -13.36
N LEU A 5 5.53 -30.90 -12.59
CA LEU A 5 4.66 -29.74 -12.76
C LEU A 5 5.43 -28.48 -12.34
N LEU A 6 5.89 -27.72 -13.32
CA LEU A 6 6.34 -26.34 -13.14
C LEU A 6 5.11 -25.48 -12.83
N LEU A 7 4.90 -25.13 -11.55
CA LEU A 7 3.97 -24.05 -11.20
C LEU A 7 4.59 -22.73 -11.67
N ALA A 8 4.20 -22.29 -12.87
CA ALA A 8 4.45 -20.93 -13.30
C ALA A 8 3.61 -20.00 -12.40
N VAL A 9 4.28 -19.18 -11.58
CA VAL A 9 3.64 -18.07 -10.88
C VAL A 9 3.32 -17.02 -11.94
N VAL A 10 2.14 -17.13 -12.55
CA VAL A 10 1.65 -16.11 -13.48
C VAL A 10 1.38 -14.86 -12.67
N GLN A 11 2.20 -13.82 -12.85
CA GLN A 11 1.89 -12.50 -12.29
C GLN A 11 0.65 -11.99 -13.03
N VAL A 12 -0.50 -12.05 -12.36
CA VAL A 12 -1.73 -11.45 -12.86
C VAL A 12 -1.52 -9.93 -12.87
N ILE A 13 -1.30 -9.36 -14.04
CA ILE A 13 -1.29 -7.90 -14.21
C ILE A 13 -2.75 -7.46 -14.18
N THR A 14 -3.22 -7.10 -12.98
CA THR A 14 -4.55 -6.51 -12.82
C THR A 14 -4.53 -5.07 -13.35
N THR A 15 -5.63 -4.62 -13.96
CA THR A 15 -5.88 -3.21 -14.27
C THR A 15 -6.84 -2.63 -13.23
N GLY A 16 -6.66 -1.36 -12.85
CA GLY A 16 -7.42 -0.75 -11.76
C GLY A 16 -6.98 -1.22 -10.37
N ALA A 17 -7.79 -0.85 -9.37
CA ALA A 17 -7.58 -1.25 -7.99
C ALA A 17 -7.97 -2.72 -7.79
N TYR A 18 -7.12 -3.48 -7.09
CA TYR A 18 -7.36 -4.88 -6.76
C TYR A 18 -7.06 -5.12 -5.28
N ASP A 19 -8.00 -5.74 -4.57
CA ASP A 19 -7.88 -6.04 -3.14
C ASP A 19 -7.74 -7.54 -2.88
N GLU A 20 -6.80 -7.89 -2.02
CA GLU A 20 -6.64 -9.22 -1.43
C GLU A 20 -6.71 -9.10 0.10
N VAL A 21 -7.47 -9.97 0.75
CA VAL A 21 -7.49 -10.05 2.22
C VAL A 21 -6.58 -11.17 2.68
N ARG A 22 -5.66 -10.88 3.59
CA ARG A 22 -4.66 -11.84 4.08
C ARG A 22 -4.41 -11.69 5.58
N GLN A 23 -4.16 -12.81 6.25
CA GLN A 23 -3.64 -12.79 7.62
C GLN A 23 -2.11 -12.61 7.63
N ALA A 24 -1.63 -11.62 8.37
CA ALA A 24 -0.21 -11.41 8.62
C ALA A 24 0.33 -12.37 9.69
N ASN A 25 1.65 -12.57 9.70
CA ASN A 25 2.31 -13.44 10.67
C ASN A 25 2.16 -12.97 12.13
N ASP A 26 1.86 -11.69 12.34
CA ASP A 26 1.61 -11.09 13.65
C ASP A 26 0.12 -11.12 14.05
N GLY A 27 -0.72 -11.87 13.31
CA GLY A 27 -2.13 -12.09 13.61
C GLY A 27 -3.08 -11.00 13.13
N ARG A 28 -2.56 -9.96 12.45
CA ARG A 28 -3.39 -8.89 11.90
C ARG A 28 -4.05 -9.30 10.58
N THR A 29 -5.32 -8.96 10.44
CA THR A 29 -6.00 -9.00 9.15
C THR A 29 -5.56 -7.81 8.31
N LEU A 30 -5.03 -8.08 7.12
CA LEU A 30 -4.63 -7.06 6.17
C LEU A 30 -5.54 -7.06 4.95
N VAL A 31 -5.82 -5.87 4.41
CA VAL A 31 -6.25 -5.70 3.02
C VAL A 31 -5.07 -5.16 2.23
N LEU A 32 -4.64 -5.95 1.26
CA LEU A 32 -3.59 -5.63 0.31
C LEU A 32 -4.24 -5.04 -0.91
N ARG A 33 -4.10 -3.73 -1.08
CA ARG A 33 -4.68 -3.00 -2.20
C ARG A 33 -3.60 -2.66 -3.22
N THR A 34 -3.65 -3.29 -4.39
CA THR A 34 -2.78 -2.93 -5.52
C THR A 34 -3.44 -1.81 -6.31
N ILE A 35 -2.74 -0.69 -6.46
CA ILE A 35 -3.18 0.52 -7.14
C ILE A 35 -2.06 1.11 -7.98
N ASP A 36 -2.42 1.97 -8.93
CA ASP A 36 -1.49 2.90 -9.54
C ASP A 36 -1.48 4.18 -8.70
N TRP A 37 -0.33 4.53 -8.13
CA TRP A 37 -0.13 5.73 -7.33
C TRP A 37 0.48 6.82 -8.19
N ASP A 38 -0.26 7.91 -8.38
CA ASP A 38 0.17 9.11 -9.08
C ASP A 38 0.84 10.10 -8.10
N THR A 39 2.04 10.56 -8.41
CA THR A 39 2.76 11.58 -7.64
C THR A 39 2.68 12.95 -8.31
N ASP A 40 2.90 14.03 -7.54
CA ASP A 40 2.70 15.42 -8.00
C ASP A 40 3.66 15.82 -9.15
N ASP A 41 4.71 15.04 -9.40
CA ASP A 41 5.63 15.16 -10.54
C ASP A 41 5.19 14.39 -11.79
N GLY A 42 3.98 13.83 -11.79
CA GLY A 42 3.38 13.16 -12.95
C GLY A 42 3.78 11.69 -13.14
N GLU A 43 4.61 11.14 -12.25
CA GLU A 43 4.94 9.72 -12.29
C GLU A 43 3.81 8.84 -11.73
N ARG A 44 3.62 7.69 -12.37
CA ARG A 44 2.63 6.68 -11.99
C ARG A 44 3.31 5.37 -11.66
N THR A 45 3.21 4.94 -10.40
CA THR A 45 3.84 3.70 -9.94
C THR A 45 2.81 2.71 -9.43
N ARG A 46 2.81 1.49 -9.96
CA ARG A 46 1.98 0.40 -9.44
C ARG A 46 2.56 -0.14 -8.13
N VAL A 47 1.79 -0.06 -7.05
CA VAL A 47 2.21 -0.46 -5.70
C VAL A 47 1.11 -1.25 -5.01
N THR A 48 1.51 -2.05 -4.01
CA THR A 48 0.57 -2.72 -3.09
C THR A 48 0.63 -2.02 -1.74
N VAL A 49 -0.49 -1.45 -1.31
CA VAL A 49 -0.65 -0.82 -0.01
C VAL A 49 -1.15 -1.87 0.98
N HIS A 50 -0.53 -1.94 2.15
CA HIS A 50 -0.96 -2.79 3.25
C HIS A 50 -1.80 -1.98 4.23
N TRP A 51 -3.09 -2.26 4.28
CA TRP A 51 -4.00 -1.73 5.29
C TRP A 51 -4.24 -2.77 6.37
N GLN A 52 -4.19 -2.38 7.64
CA GLN A 52 -4.70 -3.21 8.72
C GLN A 52 -6.21 -2.99 8.83
N LEU A 53 -6.99 -4.06 8.68
CA LEU A 53 -8.42 -4.06 8.93
C LEU A 53 -8.64 -4.25 10.44
N LEU A 54 -9.32 -3.29 11.07
CA LEU A 54 -9.72 -3.36 12.47
C LEU A 54 -11.12 -3.98 12.62
N ASP A 55 -11.47 -4.39 13.83
CA ASP A 55 -12.74 -5.06 14.14
C ASP A 55 -13.98 -4.19 13.87
N ASP A 56 -13.81 -2.86 13.93
CA ASP A 56 -14.85 -1.87 13.60
C ASP A 56 -14.98 -1.60 12.09
N GLY A 57 -14.20 -2.30 11.26
CA GLY A 57 -14.17 -2.14 9.81
C GLY A 57 -13.28 -0.99 9.32
N SER A 58 -12.65 -0.24 10.22
CA SER A 58 -11.71 0.81 9.82
C SER A 58 -10.40 0.23 9.27
N MET A 59 -9.75 1.03 8.42
CA MET A 59 -8.56 0.64 7.68
C MET A 59 -7.40 1.53 8.11
N LEU A 60 -6.43 0.95 8.81
CA LEU A 60 -5.27 1.65 9.34
C LEU A 60 -4.06 1.51 8.40
N TYR A 61 -3.42 2.65 8.13
CA TYR A 61 -2.16 2.76 7.42
C TYR A 61 -1.04 3.10 8.40
N GLU A 62 0.08 2.39 8.28
CA GLU A 62 1.32 2.68 8.99
C GLU A 62 2.47 2.60 7.98
N TYR A 63 3.25 3.69 7.84
CA TYR A 63 4.33 3.80 6.88
C TYR A 63 5.38 2.68 7.05
N SER A 64 5.80 2.44 8.29
CA SER A 64 6.83 1.48 8.66
C SER A 64 6.50 0.03 8.24
N ARG A 65 5.20 -0.27 8.07
CA ARG A 65 4.68 -1.61 7.75
C ARG A 65 4.35 -1.80 6.26
N GLN A 66 4.58 -0.78 5.46
CA GLN A 66 4.41 -0.88 4.02
C GLN A 66 5.55 -1.67 3.37
N PRO A 67 5.31 -2.33 2.22
CA PRO A 67 6.38 -2.89 1.40
C PRO A 67 7.41 -1.83 0.99
N PRO A 68 8.68 -2.21 0.77
CA PRO A 68 9.74 -1.26 0.39
C PRO A 68 9.39 -0.39 -0.83
N ALA A 69 8.74 -0.95 -1.85
CA ALA A 69 8.31 -0.20 -3.03
C ALA A 69 7.28 0.89 -2.69
N THR A 70 6.30 0.57 -1.85
CA THR A 70 5.28 1.51 -1.38
C THR A 70 5.89 2.59 -0.47
N GLN A 71 6.85 2.23 0.38
CA GLN A 71 7.59 3.21 1.19
C GLN A 71 8.38 4.20 0.35
N ALA A 72 8.98 3.73 -0.77
CA ALA A 72 9.74 4.59 -1.67
C ALA A 72 8.84 5.61 -2.38
N VAL A 73 7.68 5.18 -2.88
CA VAL A 73 6.71 6.08 -3.52
C VAL A 73 6.14 7.08 -2.51
N HIS A 74 5.79 6.66 -1.30
CA HIS A 74 5.31 7.57 -0.25
C HIS A 74 6.38 8.60 0.14
N ARG A 75 7.65 8.19 0.30
CA ARG A 75 8.74 9.12 0.59
C ARG A 75 8.87 10.17 -0.50
N ARG A 76 8.92 9.75 -1.77
CA ARG A 76 8.94 10.67 -2.92
C ARG A 76 7.75 11.63 -2.89
N ALA A 77 6.53 11.12 -2.69
CA ALA A 77 5.32 11.92 -2.64
C ALA A 77 5.37 13.00 -1.55
N CYS A 78 5.94 12.70 -0.37
CA CYS A 78 6.14 13.69 0.68
C CYS A 78 7.28 14.67 0.37
N THR A 79 8.40 14.21 -0.19
CA THR A 79 9.53 15.07 -0.56
C THR A 79 9.12 16.14 -1.58
N LEU A 80 8.22 15.82 -2.51
CA LEU A 80 7.65 16.79 -3.48
C LEU A 80 6.85 17.92 -2.80
N ARG A 81 6.53 17.77 -1.50
CA ARG A 81 5.77 18.71 -0.67
C ARG A 81 6.62 19.29 0.46
N ASP A 82 7.95 19.23 0.35
CA ASP A 82 8.91 19.65 1.38
C ASP A 82 8.64 19.01 2.75
N ALA A 83 8.18 17.76 2.73
CA ALA A 83 7.73 17.01 3.90
C ALA A 83 8.33 15.59 3.92
N GLU A 84 8.15 14.90 5.04
CA GLU A 84 8.53 13.50 5.22
C GLU A 84 7.30 12.64 5.53
N PRO A 85 7.36 11.31 5.28
CA PRO A 85 6.32 10.38 5.73
C PRO A 85 6.06 10.52 7.23
N SER A 86 4.79 10.64 7.63
CA SER A 86 4.42 10.60 9.03
C SER A 86 4.83 9.26 9.66
N SER A 87 5.43 9.30 10.85
CA SER A 87 5.73 8.10 11.64
C SER A 87 4.52 7.55 12.39
N GLY A 88 3.40 8.27 12.39
CA GLY A 88 2.16 7.87 13.03
C GLY A 88 1.30 6.93 12.18
N VAL A 89 0.12 6.64 12.71
CA VAL A 89 -0.92 5.91 11.98
C VAL A 89 -1.90 6.89 11.34
N SER A 90 -2.40 6.55 10.17
CA SER A 90 -3.50 7.26 9.50
C SER A 90 -4.61 6.28 9.16
N PHE A 91 -5.83 6.79 9.02
CA PHE A 91 -6.97 5.96 8.64
C PHE A 91 -7.37 6.27 7.20
N LEU A 92 -7.80 5.24 6.48
CA LEU A 92 -8.57 5.47 5.26
C LEU A 92 -9.92 6.06 5.69
N ALA A 93 -10.16 7.32 5.36
CA ALA A 93 -11.41 8.00 5.69
C ALA A 93 -12.00 8.65 4.43
N GLY A 94 -13.25 8.29 4.11
CA GLY A 94 -14.03 8.86 3.00
C GLY A 94 -14.13 7.95 1.77
N GLU A 95 -15.28 8.01 1.09
CA GLU A 95 -15.51 7.34 -0.19
C GLU A 95 -14.51 7.84 -1.24
N GLY A 96 -13.87 6.94 -1.98
CA GLY A 96 -12.89 7.31 -3.02
C GLY A 96 -11.50 7.69 -2.50
N THR A 97 -11.21 7.61 -1.19
CA THR A 97 -9.81 7.70 -0.73
C THR A 97 -9.04 6.46 -1.16
N THR A 98 -7.93 6.68 -1.86
CA THR A 98 -7.11 5.63 -2.47
C THR A 98 -5.85 5.33 -1.69
N HIS A 99 -5.33 6.30 -0.93
CA HIS A 99 -3.98 6.19 -0.38
C HIS A 99 -3.88 6.40 1.14
N GLY A 100 -4.76 7.21 1.75
CA GLY A 100 -4.83 7.54 3.19
C GLY A 100 -3.49 7.76 3.90
N PHE A 101 -2.44 8.16 3.17
CA PHE A 101 -1.12 8.44 3.71
C PHE A 101 -1.07 9.86 4.30
N ALA A 102 -0.19 10.06 5.25
CA ALA A 102 0.10 11.37 5.82
C ALA A 102 1.57 11.75 5.58
N CYS A 103 1.79 13.02 5.27
CA CYS A 103 3.10 13.65 5.33
C CYS A 103 3.10 14.64 6.50
N THR A 104 4.23 14.78 7.15
CA THR A 104 4.46 15.79 8.20
C THR A 104 5.52 16.74 7.73
N SER A 105 5.29 18.04 7.92
CA SER A 105 6.26 19.09 7.64
C SER A 105 7.59 18.76 8.31
N THR A 106 8.67 18.89 7.56
CA THR A 106 10.01 18.90 8.13
C THR A 106 10.15 20.17 8.99
N PRO A 107 10.69 20.11 10.23
CA PRO A 107 10.84 21.29 11.09
C PRO A 107 11.63 22.43 10.45
#